data_AF-A0A9D4F8S1-F1
#
_entry.id   AF-A0A9D4F8S1-F1
#
_cell.length_a   1.000
_cell.length_b   1.000
_cell.length_c   1.000
_cell.angle_alpha   90.00
_cell.angle_beta   90.00
_cell.angle_gamma   90.00
#
_symmetry.space_group_name_H-M   'P 1'
#
loop_
_entity.id
_entity.type
_entity.pdbx_description
1 polymer ?
#
loop_
_entity_poly.entity_id
_entity_poly.type
_entity_poly.pdbx_seq_one_letter_code
_entity_poly.pdbx_strand_id
1 'polypeptide(L)'
;MLDLKAIAIDIYACIWEAHTQDRCKWIRAVHLGLERVRQLANNKRTRREGRQLLPAVKSAFICVWCGSDCHLQVDVHSHCKRCKSNPQEQAAWRYINNRDIFKRRMSILSRD
;
A
#
# COMPACT_ATOMS: atom_id res chain seq x y z
N MET A 1 2.14 6.87 24.94
CA MET A 1 1.13 7.02 26.00
C MET A 1 -0.19 6.49 25.42
N LEU A 2 -0.79 5.45 26.02
CA LEU A 2 -2.04 4.85 25.54
C LEU A 2 -3.21 5.76 25.92
N ASP A 3 -4.04 6.13 24.94
CA ASP A 3 -5.24 6.94 25.18
C ASP A 3 -6.37 6.05 25.72
N LEU A 4 -6.84 6.33 26.94
CA LEU A 4 -7.92 5.58 27.59
C LEU A 4 -9.26 5.73 26.85
N LYS A 5 -9.46 6.82 26.11
CA LYS A 5 -10.63 6.97 25.23
C LYS A 5 -10.62 5.94 24.11
N ALA A 6 -9.44 5.56 23.62
CA ALA A 6 -9.32 4.57 22.55
C ALA A 6 -9.75 3.16 22.97
N ILE A 7 -9.78 2.87 24.29
CA ILE A 7 -10.29 1.62 24.85
C ILE A 7 -11.68 1.77 25.48
N ALA A 8 -12.42 2.84 25.12
CA ALA A 8 -13.77 3.16 25.59
C ALA A 8 -13.90 3.33 27.11
N ILE A 9 -12.81 3.74 27.78
CA ILE A 9 -12.85 4.19 29.17
C ILE A 9 -12.92 5.71 29.15
N ASP A 10 -14.11 6.26 29.40
CA ASP A 10 -14.29 7.70 29.48
C ASP A 10 -13.85 8.21 30.85
N ILE A 11 -12.76 8.98 30.85
CA ILE A 11 -12.18 9.61 32.04
C ILE A 11 -13.14 10.66 32.61
N TYR A 12 -13.97 11.29 31.77
CA TYR A 12 -14.83 12.42 32.17
C TYR A 12 -16.21 12.00 32.68
N ALA A 13 -16.61 10.75 32.46
CA ALA A 13 -17.94 10.26 32.82
C ALA A 13 -18.08 9.78 34.28
N CYS A 14 -17.11 10.03 35.17
CA CYS A 14 -17.03 9.42 36.52
C CYS A 14 -17.05 7.87 36.56
N ILE A 15 -17.03 7.21 35.40
CA ILE A 15 -17.05 5.75 35.26
C ILE A 15 -15.74 5.14 35.76
N TRP A 16 -14.63 5.88 35.70
CA TRP A 16 -13.33 5.38 36.15
C TRP A 16 -13.29 5.15 37.67
N GLU A 17 -13.87 6.03 38.48
CA GLU A 17 -13.93 5.92 39.95
C GLU A 17 -14.80 4.74 40.38
N ALA A 18 -15.93 4.53 39.69
CA ALA A 18 -16.80 3.37 39.90
C ALA A 18 -16.10 2.05 39.50
N HIS A 19 -15.21 2.08 38.50
CA HIS A 19 -14.44 0.91 38.09
C HIS A 19 -13.24 0.63 38.98
N THR A 20 -12.56 1.63 39.55
CA THR A 20 -11.39 1.38 40.41
C THR A 20 -11.77 0.80 41.77
N GLN A 21 -12.99 1.02 42.24
CA GLN A 21 -13.53 0.33 43.44
C GLN A 21 -13.66 -1.19 43.22
N ASP A 22 -13.88 -1.64 41.98
CA ASP A 22 -13.93 -3.06 41.62
C ASP A 22 -12.79 -3.40 40.65
N ARG A 23 -11.63 -3.72 41.23
CA ARG A 23 -10.39 -4.04 40.51
C ARG A 23 -10.61 -5.10 39.42
N CYS A 24 -11.45 -6.10 39.65
CA CYS A 24 -11.73 -7.16 38.70
C CYS A 24 -12.50 -6.62 37.47
N LYS A 25 -13.51 -5.78 37.69
CA LYS A 25 -14.25 -5.12 36.59
C LYS A 25 -13.35 -4.20 35.78
N TRP A 26 -12.46 -3.44 36.43
CA TRP A 26 -11.52 -2.57 35.73
C TRP A 26 -10.56 -3.35 34.83
N ILE A 27 -9.92 -4.42 35.36
CA ILE A 27 -9.02 -5.28 34.57
C ILE A 27 -9.76 -5.85 33.36
N ARG A 28 -11.00 -6.33 33.55
CA ARG A 28 -11.81 -6.87 32.46
C ARG A 28 -12.15 -5.82 31.41
N ALA A 29 -12.54 -4.62 31.82
CA ALA A 29 -12.86 -3.51 30.91
C ALA A 29 -11.64 -3.11 30.06
N VAL A 30 -10.46 -2.98 30.70
CA VAL A 30 -9.20 -2.68 29.99
C VAL A 30 -8.85 -3.78 29.00
N HIS A 31 -8.95 -5.05 29.41
CA HIS A 31 -8.64 -6.19 28.53
C HIS A 31 -9.56 -6.21 27.30
N LEU A 32 -10.87 -6.03 27.51
CA LEU A 32 -11.85 -5.98 26.42
C LEU A 32 -11.59 -4.79 25.47
N GLY A 33 -11.25 -3.62 26.01
CA GLY A 33 -10.91 -2.45 25.22
C GLY A 33 -9.65 -2.64 24.39
N LEU A 34 -8.59 -3.22 24.96
CA LEU A 34 -7.35 -3.54 24.24
C LEU A 34 -7.59 -4.56 23.13
N GLU A 35 -8.40 -5.59 23.38
CA GLU A 35 -8.73 -6.59 22.38
C GLU A 35 -9.50 -5.98 21.21
N ARG A 36 -10.45 -5.07 21.46
CA ARG A 36 -11.13 -4.30 20.39
C ARG A 36 -10.14 -3.49 19.56
N VAL A 37 -9.18 -2.79 20.19
CA VAL A 37 -8.16 -2.02 19.46
C VAL A 37 -7.32 -2.93 18.57
N ARG A 38 -6.90 -4.10 19.07
CA ARG A 38 -6.17 -5.10 18.28
C ARG A 38 -6.98 -5.60 17.10
N GLN A 39 -8.25 -5.95 17.31
CA GLN A 39 -9.14 -6.39 16.24
C GLN A 39 -9.33 -5.31 15.16
N LEU A 40 -9.51 -4.05 15.55
CA LEU A 40 -9.59 -2.93 14.60
C LEU A 40 -8.30 -2.76 13.80
N ALA A 41 -7.14 -2.91 14.42
CA ALA A 41 -5.84 -2.85 13.74
C ALA A 41 -5.68 -4.00 12.74
N ASN A 42 -6.04 -5.23 13.14
CA ASN A 42 -6.01 -6.41 12.27
C ASN A 42 -6.98 -6.26 11.10
N ASN A 43 -8.22 -5.83 11.33
CA ASN A 43 -9.20 -5.57 10.27
C ASN A 43 -8.69 -4.53 9.25
N LYS A 44 -8.01 -3.47 9.73
CA LYS A 44 -7.37 -2.49 8.83
C LYS A 44 -6.26 -3.12 7.99
N ARG A 45 -5.47 -4.04 8.56
CA ARG A 45 -4.43 -4.78 7.84
C ARG A 45 -5.03 -5.71 6.79
N THR A 46 -6.01 -6.53 7.14
CA THR A 46 -6.70 -7.43 6.20
C THR A 46 -7.34 -6.67 5.03
N ARG A 47 -7.92 -5.48 5.29
CA ARG A 47 -8.43 -4.61 4.21
C ARG A 47 -7.35 -4.06 3.27
N ARG A 48 -6.11 -3.91 3.74
CA ARG A 48 -4.98 -3.50 2.87
C ARG A 48 -4.52 -4.69 2.03
N GLU A 49 -4.39 -5.86 2.63
CA GLU A 49 -4.01 -7.10 1.94
C GLU A 49 -5.03 -7.46 0.84
N GLY A 50 -6.33 -7.37 1.13
CA GLY A 50 -7.37 -7.61 0.11
C GLY A 50 -7.31 -6.67 -1.10
N ARG A 51 -6.80 -5.44 -0.93
CA ARG A 51 -6.59 -4.51 -2.06
C ARG A 51 -5.33 -4.83 -2.88
N GLN A 52 -4.33 -5.47 -2.28
CA GLN A 52 -3.12 -5.89 -2.99
C GLN A 52 -3.35 -7.12 -3.88
N LEU A 53 -4.38 -7.92 -3.59
CA LEU A 53 -4.73 -9.12 -4.36
C LEU A 53 -5.52 -8.81 -5.64
N LEU A 54 -5.97 -7.56 -5.84
CA LEU A 54 -6.61 -7.18 -7.09
C LEU A 54 -5.55 -7.04 -8.18
N PRO A 55 -5.77 -7.62 -9.38
CA PRO A 55 -4.88 -7.42 -10.51
C PRO A 55 -4.73 -5.92 -10.75
N ALA A 56 -3.49 -5.42 -10.71
CA ALA A 56 -3.22 -4.03 -11.03
C ALA A 56 -3.74 -3.74 -12.44
N VAL A 57 -4.73 -2.87 -12.55
CA VAL A 57 -5.19 -2.38 -13.85
C VAL A 57 -4.01 -1.67 -14.48
N LYS A 58 -3.50 -2.22 -15.59
CA LYS A 58 -2.41 -1.60 -16.35
C LYS A 58 -2.82 -0.18 -16.68
N SER A 59 -2.05 0.79 -16.21
CA SER A 59 -2.39 2.19 -16.47
C SER A 59 -1.85 2.63 -17.83
N ALA A 60 -2.45 3.67 -18.39
CA ALA A 60 -1.92 4.33 -19.60
C ALA A 60 -0.66 5.17 -19.31
N PHE A 61 -0.27 5.33 -18.04
CA PHE A 61 0.78 6.22 -17.58
C PHE A 61 2.11 5.48 -17.43
N ILE A 62 2.68 5.08 -18.57
CA ILE A 62 3.95 4.36 -18.65
C ILE A 62 5.09 5.35 -18.93
N CYS A 63 6.20 5.23 -18.19
CA CYS A 63 7.41 6.00 -18.45
C CYS A 63 8.06 5.58 -19.78
N VAL A 64 8.27 6.54 -20.68
CA VAL A 64 8.89 6.28 -22.01
C VAL A 64 10.39 5.94 -21.96
N TRP A 65 11.04 6.12 -20.81
CA TRP A 65 12.48 5.92 -20.65
C TRP A 65 12.83 4.56 -20.07
N CYS A 66 12.04 4.07 -19.12
CA CYS A 66 12.29 2.82 -18.40
C CYS A 66 11.11 1.84 -18.43
N GLY A 67 9.95 2.23 -18.98
CA GLY A 67 8.77 1.36 -19.09
C GLY A 67 7.99 1.11 -17.82
N SER A 68 8.33 1.77 -16.71
CA SER A 68 7.62 1.62 -15.45
C SER A 68 6.19 2.16 -15.56
N ASP A 69 5.22 1.40 -15.05
CA ASP A 69 3.83 1.86 -14.88
C ASP A 69 3.75 2.75 -13.64
N CYS A 70 3.42 4.03 -13.84
CA CYS A 70 3.35 5.02 -12.75
C CYS A 70 1.94 5.17 -12.17
N HIS A 71 0.93 4.47 -12.71
CA HIS A 71 -0.48 4.46 -12.30
C HIS A 71 -1.23 5.81 -12.28
N LEU A 72 -0.54 6.96 -12.24
CA LEU A 72 -1.09 8.31 -12.22
C LEU A 72 -0.28 9.26 -13.13
N GLN A 73 -0.96 10.27 -13.69
CA GLN A 73 -0.34 11.28 -14.56
C GLN A 73 0.69 12.17 -13.83
N VAL A 74 0.43 12.50 -12.56
CA VAL A 74 1.36 13.30 -11.75
C VAL A 74 2.66 12.53 -11.44
N ASP A 75 2.53 11.22 -11.27
CA ASP A 75 3.63 10.33 -10.96
C ASP A 75 4.49 10.08 -12.20
N VAL A 76 3.87 9.89 -13.38
CA VAL A 76 4.64 9.70 -14.62
C VAL A 76 5.48 10.93 -14.97
N HIS A 77 4.98 12.15 -14.74
CA HIS A 77 5.74 13.37 -15.01
C HIS A 77 6.94 13.51 -14.08
N SER A 78 6.72 13.30 -12.78
CA SER A 78 7.77 13.38 -11.75
C SER A 78 8.82 12.29 -11.94
N HIS A 79 8.36 11.07 -12.24
CA HIS A 79 9.22 9.94 -12.55
C HIS A 79 10.03 10.18 -13.83
N CYS A 80 9.41 10.59 -14.94
CA CYS A 80 10.11 10.87 -16.20
C CYS A 80 11.23 11.90 -16.02
N LYS A 81 11.02 12.96 -15.23
CA LYS A 81 12.08 13.95 -14.93
C LYS A 81 13.29 13.31 -14.25
N ARG A 82 13.07 12.46 -13.24
CA ARG A 82 14.16 11.78 -12.50
C ARG A 82 14.79 10.65 -13.30
N CYS A 83 13.98 9.88 -14.01
CA CYS A 83 14.41 8.75 -14.82
C CYS A 83 15.30 9.22 -15.98
N LYS A 84 14.99 10.37 -16.60
CA LYS A 84 15.83 10.98 -17.64
C LYS A 84 17.26 11.27 -17.17
N SER A 85 17.44 11.61 -15.89
CA SER A 85 18.76 11.86 -15.30
C SER A 85 19.49 10.61 -14.81
N ASN A 86 18.87 9.42 -14.82
CA ASN A 86 19.48 8.17 -14.39
C ASN A 86 19.69 7.19 -15.57
N PRO A 87 20.90 7.09 -16.13
CA PRO A 87 21.18 6.24 -17.29
C PRO A 87 20.99 4.74 -17.04
N GLN A 88 21.14 4.29 -15.79
CA GLN A 88 21.11 2.86 -15.45
C GLN A 88 19.72 2.25 -15.66
N GLU A 89 18.66 2.99 -15.32
CA GLU A 89 17.28 2.54 -15.50
C GLU A 89 16.85 2.55 -16.98
N GLN A 90 17.44 3.42 -17.80
CA GLN A 90 17.13 3.54 -19.22
C GLN A 90 17.75 2.41 -20.05
N ALA A 91 18.96 1.96 -19.70
CA ALA A 91 19.69 0.96 -20.46
C ALA A 91 18.98 -0.41 -20.45
N ALA A 92 18.46 -0.81 -19.29
CA ALA A 92 17.75 -2.08 -19.12
C ALA A 92 16.47 -2.14 -19.98
N TRP A 93 15.69 -1.07 -19.98
CA TRP A 93 14.45 -1.04 -20.77
C TRP A 93 14.69 -0.98 -22.28
N ARG A 94 15.69 -0.21 -22.73
CA ARG A 94 16.08 -0.18 -24.15
C ARG A 94 16.53 -1.55 -24.66
N TYR A 95 17.28 -2.30 -23.84
CA TYR A 95 17.69 -3.66 -24.20
C TYR A 95 16.49 -4.60 -24.39
N ILE A 96 15.53 -4.57 -23.46
CA ILE A 96 14.33 -5.41 -23.51
C ILE A 96 13.45 -5.04 -24.72
N ASN A 97 13.19 -3.75 -24.94
CA ASN A 97 12.40 -3.29 -26.08
C ASN A 97 13.05 -3.60 -27.43
N ASN A 98 14.37 -3.41 -27.55
CA ASN A 98 15.07 -3.75 -28.78
C ASN A 98 15.02 -5.26 -29.08
N ARG A 99 15.05 -6.11 -28.04
CA ARG A 99 14.88 -7.56 -28.19
C ARG A 99 13.48 -7.93 -28.68
N ASP A 100 12.44 -7.27 -28.19
CA ASP A 100 11.06 -7.52 -28.61
C ASP A 100 10.75 -6.97 -30.01
N ILE A 101 11.31 -5.81 -30.38
CA ILE A 101 11.24 -5.28 -31.75
C ILE A 101 11.92 -6.26 -32.72
N PHE A 102 13.09 -6.79 -32.36
CA PHE A 102 13.81 -7.76 -33.19
C PHE A 102 13.00 -9.05 -33.39
N LYS A 103 12.39 -9.59 -32.32
CA LYS A 103 11.51 -10.76 -32.41
C LYS A 103 10.29 -10.51 -33.31
N ARG A 104 9.63 -9.36 -33.17
CA ARG A 104 8.47 -8.99 -34.02
C ARG A 104 8.86 -8.90 -35.49
N ARG A 105 10.03 -8.31 -35.79
CA ARG A 105 10.54 -8.17 -37.16
C ARG A 105 10.92 -9.52 -37.78
N MET A 106 11.47 -10.44 -36.99
CA MET A 106 11.75 -11.80 -37.46
C MET A 106 10.49 -12.62 -37.72
N SER A 107 9.45 -12.50 -36.89
CA SER A 107 8.17 -13.18 -37.13
C SER A 107 7.41 -12.69 -38.37
N ILE A 108 7.73 -11.49 -38.89
CA ILE A 108 7.16 -10.94 -40.13
C ILE A 108 7.91 -11.51 -41.36
N LEU A 109 9.20 -11.80 -41.24
CA LEU A 109 10.05 -12.30 -42.34
C LEU A 109 10.03 -13.83 -42.52
N SER A 110 9.32 -14.57 -41.67
CA SER A 110 9.20 -16.05 -41.75
C SER A 110 7.82 -16.51 -42.24
N ARG A 111 7.09 -15.64 -42.94
CA ARG A 111 5.75 -15.91 -43.50
C ARG A 111 5.69 -15.92 -45.04
N ASP A 112 6.84 -15.83 -45.70
CA ASP A 112 7.03 -16.05 -47.14
C ASP A 112 8.01 -17.22 -47.35
#